data_AF-A0A6P8L6E8-F1
#
_entry.id   AF-A0A6P8L6E8-F1
#
_cell.length_a   1.000
_cell.length_b   1.000
_cell.length_c   1.000
_cell.angle_alpha   90.00
_cell.angle_beta   90.00
_cell.angle_gamma   90.00
#
_symmetry.space_group_name_H-M   'P 1'
#
loop_
_entity.id
_entity.type
_entity.pdbx_description
1 polymer ?
#
loop_
_entity_poly.entity_id
_entity_poly.type
_entity_poly.pdbx_seq_one_letter_code
_entity_poly.pdbx_strand_id
1 'polypeptide(L)'
;MGIGGTGFVVSFFGCCGAWVQSRCLLVLYFMLIVMLFMSEFLVGSIAFLFRGGLGRTLANELRFGIERHYNSSDRGSLVAPSVASIWDSVQQSFECCGVSSYEDWYDIQSWPGRRWVPESCCRTLYDQRQVLTEGSGDGMMRPDCGRSENPSLWWDKGCAHSLQSWFTGQLNVVGAVGLGIAFVQLFGLITSMLLFCTVKHKRASDTYKSYSPSIDPQTRTSSWED
;
A
#
# COMPACT_ATOMS: atom_id res chain seq x y z
N MET A 1 7.17 -9.13 3.84
CA MET A 1 6.39 -9.76 2.75
C MET A 1 5.22 -8.84 2.44
N GLY A 2 5.41 -7.94 1.47
CA GLY A 2 4.48 -6.83 1.20
C GLY A 2 3.47 -7.14 0.09
N ILE A 3 3.01 -6.07 -0.57
CA ILE A 3 2.10 -6.07 -1.73
C ILE A 3 2.61 -6.98 -2.88
N GLY A 4 3.93 -7.10 -3.04
CA GLY A 4 4.51 -8.00 -4.05
C GLY A 4 4.34 -9.50 -3.74
N GLY A 5 4.27 -9.87 -2.46
CA GLY A 5 4.08 -11.26 -2.05
C GLY A 5 2.67 -11.76 -2.34
N THR A 6 1.66 -10.94 -2.08
CA THR A 6 0.27 -11.27 -2.36
C THR A 6 0.01 -11.36 -3.86
N GLY A 7 0.57 -10.43 -4.65
CA GLY A 7 0.51 -10.47 -6.12
C GLY A 7 1.10 -11.77 -6.68
N PHE A 8 2.30 -12.16 -6.21
CA PHE A 8 2.93 -13.41 -6.64
C PHE A 8 2.09 -14.64 -6.35
N VAL A 9 1.50 -14.73 -5.15
CA VAL A 9 0.65 -15.85 -4.74
C VAL A 9 -0.59 -15.95 -5.64
N VAL A 10 -1.24 -14.83 -5.93
CA VAL A 10 -2.42 -14.78 -6.81
C VAL A 10 -2.05 -15.19 -8.24
N SER A 11 -0.94 -14.68 -8.78
CA SER A 11 -0.45 -15.04 -10.11
C SER A 11 -0.05 -16.52 -10.20
N PHE A 12 0.60 -17.05 -9.16
CA PHE A 12 1.00 -18.46 -9.11
C PHE A 12 -0.22 -19.39 -9.12
N PHE A 13 -1.23 -19.12 -8.30
CA PHE A 13 -2.46 -19.90 -8.29
C PHE A 13 -3.28 -19.74 -9.56
N GLY A 14 -3.29 -18.55 -10.18
CA GLY A 14 -3.89 -18.35 -11.50
C GLY A 14 -3.20 -19.17 -12.59
N CYS A 15 -1.87 -19.10 -12.66
CA CYS A 15 -1.08 -19.84 -13.66
C CYS A 15 -1.14 -21.35 -13.46
N CYS A 16 -0.91 -21.83 -12.24
CA CYS A 16 -0.96 -23.26 -11.91
C CYS A 16 -2.38 -23.82 -12.00
N GLY A 17 -3.40 -23.05 -11.62
CA GLY A 17 -4.80 -23.43 -11.76
C GLY A 17 -5.21 -23.65 -13.21
N ALA A 18 -4.75 -22.78 -14.11
CA ALA A 18 -4.97 -22.91 -15.55
C ALA A 18 -4.18 -24.10 -16.14
N TRP A 19 -2.91 -24.28 -15.76
CA TRP A 19 -2.06 -25.35 -16.29
C TRP A 19 -2.50 -26.74 -15.82
N VAL A 20 -2.73 -26.92 -14.51
CA VAL A 20 -2.99 -28.23 -13.89
C VAL A 20 -4.46 -28.66 -14.04
N GLN A 21 -5.32 -27.79 -14.57
CA GLN A 21 -6.76 -28.05 -14.80
C GLN A 21 -7.49 -28.55 -13.52
N SER A 22 -6.99 -28.15 -12.34
CA SER A 22 -7.50 -28.58 -11.03
C SER A 22 -8.62 -27.66 -10.55
N ARG A 23 -9.79 -28.25 -10.26
CA ARG A 23 -10.98 -27.50 -9.82
C ARG A 23 -10.78 -26.80 -8.47
N CYS A 24 -10.05 -27.43 -7.55
CA CYS A 24 -9.80 -26.85 -6.23
C CYS A 24 -8.96 -25.56 -6.36
N LEU A 25 -7.90 -25.59 -7.16
CA LEU A 25 -7.06 -24.41 -7.40
C LEU A 25 -7.83 -23.29 -8.12
N LEU A 26 -8.70 -23.63 -9.07
CA LEU A 26 -9.53 -22.65 -9.78
C LEU A 26 -10.56 -21.98 -8.87
N VAL A 27 -11.19 -22.76 -7.96
CA VAL A 27 -12.12 -22.23 -6.95
C VAL A 27 -11.38 -21.35 -5.94
N LEU A 28 -10.20 -21.77 -5.47
CA LEU A 28 -9.36 -20.95 -4.59
C LEU A 28 -8.98 -19.63 -5.25
N TYR A 29 -8.52 -19.65 -6.50
CA TYR A 29 -8.23 -18.44 -7.27
C TYR A 29 -9.46 -17.52 -7.38
N PHE A 30 -10.63 -18.07 -7.74
CA PHE A 30 -11.87 -17.29 -7.80
C PHE A 30 -12.20 -16.62 -6.47
N MET A 31 -12.14 -17.36 -5.36
CA MET A 31 -12.39 -16.82 -4.01
C MET A 31 -11.39 -15.72 -3.65
N LEU A 32 -10.11 -15.88 -3.98
CA LEU A 32 -9.09 -14.86 -3.74
C LEU A 32 -9.38 -13.57 -4.51
N ILE A 33 -9.75 -13.64 -5.79
CA ILE A 33 -10.08 -12.44 -6.59
C ILE A 33 -11.34 -11.74 -6.04
N VAL A 34 -12.37 -12.50 -5.63
CA VAL A 34 -13.57 -11.90 -5.00
C VAL A 34 -13.22 -11.18 -3.70
N MET A 35 -12.39 -11.78 -2.84
CA MET A 35 -11.94 -11.14 -1.60
C MET A 35 -11.15 -9.85 -1.87
N LEU A 36 -10.30 -9.85 -2.91
CA LEU A 36 -9.57 -8.66 -3.33
C LEU A 36 -10.52 -7.56 -3.82
N PHE A 37 -11.49 -7.89 -4.68
CA PHE A 37 -12.50 -6.94 -5.16
C PHE A 37 -13.30 -6.32 -4.03
N MET A 38 -13.75 -7.12 -3.06
CA MET A 38 -14.48 -6.62 -1.89
C MET A 38 -13.59 -5.74 -1.00
N SER A 39 -12.31 -6.09 -0.83
CA SER A 39 -11.37 -5.27 -0.08
C SER A 39 -11.11 -3.92 -0.76
N GLU A 40 -11.00 -3.92 -2.09
CA GLU A 40 -10.80 -2.72 -2.89
C GLU A 40 -12.03 -1.80 -2.83
N PHE A 41 -13.23 -2.38 -2.94
CA PHE A 41 -14.47 -1.63 -2.77
C PHE A 41 -14.62 -1.03 -1.37
N LEU A 42 -14.24 -1.79 -0.32
CA LEU A 42 -14.27 -1.31 1.05
C LEU A 42 -13.29 -0.14 1.27
N VAL A 43 -12.04 -0.30 0.84
CA VAL A 43 -11.02 0.75 0.94
C VAL A 43 -11.42 2.00 0.15
N GLY A 44 -11.94 1.83 -1.07
CA GLY A 44 -12.45 2.93 -1.90
C GLY A 44 -13.61 3.66 -1.24
N SER A 45 -14.57 2.93 -0.66
CA SER A 45 -15.71 3.49 0.06
C SER A 45 -15.27 4.29 1.30
N ILE A 46 -14.36 3.73 2.10
CA ILE A 46 -13.77 4.41 3.27
C ILE A 46 -13.05 5.68 2.83
N ALA A 47 -12.18 5.60 1.81
CA ALA A 47 -11.46 6.76 1.30
C ALA A 47 -12.41 7.88 0.83
N PHE A 48 -13.52 7.52 0.19
CA PHE A 48 -14.54 8.48 -0.25
C PHE A 48 -15.28 9.13 0.92
N LEU A 49 -15.77 8.34 1.87
CA LEU A 49 -16.50 8.84 3.05
C LEU A 49 -15.63 9.77 3.90
N PHE A 50 -14.38 9.37 4.11
CA PHE A 50 -13.46 10.12 4.96
C PHE A 50 -12.90 11.36 4.25
N ARG A 51 -12.98 11.50 2.91
CA ARG A 51 -12.44 12.66 2.15
C ARG A 51 -12.74 14.03 2.76
N GLY A 52 -13.93 14.24 3.33
CA GLY A 52 -14.32 15.50 3.99
C GLY A 52 -13.91 15.63 5.47
N GLY A 53 -13.72 14.52 6.19
CA GLY A 53 -13.39 14.48 7.62
C GLY A 53 -11.93 14.12 7.94
N LEU A 54 -11.16 13.64 6.95
CA LEU A 54 -9.80 13.12 7.13
C LEU A 54 -8.89 14.10 7.85
N GLY A 55 -8.94 15.39 7.50
CA GLY A 55 -8.00 16.38 8.03
C GLY A 55 -7.98 16.45 9.55
N ARG A 56 -9.16 16.43 10.21
CA ARG A 56 -9.25 16.53 11.67
C ARG A 56 -8.86 15.24 12.37
N THR A 57 -9.38 14.10 11.91
CA THR A 57 -9.04 12.80 12.50
C THR A 57 -7.56 12.50 12.32
N LEU A 58 -7.01 12.73 11.14
CA LEU A 58 -5.59 12.59 10.85
C LEU A 58 -4.73 13.49 11.74
N ALA A 59 -5.11 14.77 11.91
CA ALA A 59 -4.38 15.67 12.79
C ALA A 59 -4.35 15.15 14.24
N ASN A 60 -5.47 14.67 14.76
CA ASN A 60 -5.54 14.14 16.13
C ASN A 60 -4.65 12.90 16.31
N GLU A 61 -4.71 11.94 15.38
CA GLU A 61 -3.89 10.72 15.42
C GLU A 61 -2.40 11.02 15.29
N LEU A 62 -2.03 11.93 14.39
CA LEU A 62 -0.63 12.37 14.23
C LEU A 62 -0.12 13.05 15.50
N ARG A 63 -0.94 13.88 16.14
CA ARG A 63 -0.58 14.58 17.39
C ARG A 63 -0.34 13.59 18.52
N PHE A 64 -1.25 12.63 18.67
CA PHE A 64 -1.10 11.54 19.63
C PHE A 64 0.19 10.74 19.39
N GLY A 65 0.55 10.51 18.12
CA GLY A 65 1.80 9.86 17.73
C GLY A 65 3.06 10.61 18.20
N ILE A 66 3.08 11.95 18.07
CA ILE A 66 4.17 12.78 18.58
C ILE A 66 4.26 12.69 20.11
N GLU A 67 3.14 12.90 20.79
CA GLU A 67 3.14 13.02 22.26
C GLU A 67 3.43 11.68 22.96
N ARG A 68 3.01 10.56 22.37
CA ARG A 68 3.05 9.25 23.06
C ARG A 68 4.07 8.27 22.50
N HIS A 69 4.41 8.36 21.21
CA HIS A 69 5.18 7.33 20.52
C HIS A 69 6.46 7.84 19.84
N TYR A 70 6.71 9.15 19.85
CA TYR A 70 7.94 9.69 19.31
C TYR A 70 9.10 9.53 20.29
N ASN A 71 10.15 8.85 19.82
CA ASN A 71 11.42 8.74 20.50
C ASN A 71 12.54 9.13 19.54
N SER A 72 13.24 10.23 19.84
CA SER A 72 14.31 10.77 19.00
C SER A 72 15.52 9.84 18.83
N SER A 73 15.73 8.93 19.77
CA SER A 73 16.89 8.02 19.78
C SER A 73 16.63 6.71 19.03
N ASP A 74 15.35 6.37 18.81
CA ASP A 74 14.95 5.16 18.11
C ASP A 74 14.56 5.51 16.68
N ARG A 75 15.43 5.21 15.71
CA ARG A 75 15.13 5.33 14.28
C ARG A 75 14.63 4.02 13.65
N GLY A 76 14.47 2.96 14.45
CA GLY A 76 14.05 1.65 13.98
C GLY A 76 15.11 0.96 13.11
N SER A 77 14.68 -0.05 12.38
CA SER A 77 15.52 -0.84 11.46
C SER A 77 14.92 -0.80 10.06
N LEU A 78 15.70 -1.17 9.03
CA LEU A 78 15.24 -1.23 7.64
C LEU A 78 13.96 -2.07 7.45
N VAL A 79 13.73 -3.04 8.35
CA VAL A 79 12.57 -3.95 8.33
C VAL A 79 11.34 -3.37 9.04
N ALA A 80 11.54 -2.47 10.00
CA ALA A 80 10.50 -1.82 10.79
C ALA A 80 10.95 -0.40 11.17
N PRO A 81 10.62 0.62 10.34
CA PRO A 81 10.98 2.01 10.64
C PRO A 81 10.24 2.47 11.90
N SER A 82 10.93 3.23 12.76
CA SER A 82 10.29 3.82 13.94
C SER A 82 9.43 5.02 13.56
N VAL A 83 8.65 5.50 14.53
CA VAL A 83 7.85 6.72 14.41
C VAL A 83 8.72 7.93 14.02
N ALA A 84 9.95 8.01 14.52
CA ALA A 84 10.87 9.10 14.17
C ALA A 84 11.26 9.08 12.68
N SER A 85 11.62 7.93 12.13
CA SER A 85 11.99 7.81 10.69
C SER A 85 10.82 8.13 9.76
N ILE A 86 9.60 7.75 10.16
CA ILE A 86 8.38 8.08 9.41
C ILE A 86 8.15 9.61 9.43
N TRP A 87 8.27 10.24 10.59
CA TRP A 87 8.18 11.70 10.71
C TRP A 87 9.24 12.42 9.88
N ASP A 88 10.49 11.93 9.90
CA ASP A 88 11.58 12.50 9.11
C ASP A 88 11.22 12.51 7.61
N SER A 89 10.69 11.38 7.13
CA SER A 89 10.27 11.20 5.73
C SER A 89 9.08 12.08 5.36
N VAL A 90 8.08 12.18 6.23
CA VAL A 90 6.87 13.00 6.01
C VAL A 90 7.26 14.48 5.95
N GLN A 91 8.04 14.95 6.91
CA GLN A 91 8.43 16.37 7.01
C GLN A 91 9.27 16.81 5.80
N GLN A 92 10.22 15.96 5.36
CA GLN A 92 11.03 16.26 4.18
C GLN A 92 10.23 16.14 2.87
N SER A 93 9.37 15.13 2.73
CA SER A 93 8.62 14.91 1.48
C SER A 93 7.54 15.96 1.24
N PHE A 94 6.96 16.50 2.31
CA PHE A 94 5.87 17.48 2.26
C PHE A 94 6.27 18.88 2.70
N GLU A 95 7.55 19.12 2.97
CA GLU A 95 8.10 20.41 3.38
C GLU A 95 7.28 21.06 4.50
N CYS A 96 7.02 20.28 5.56
CA CYS A 96 6.13 20.62 6.66
C CYS A 96 6.80 20.32 8.01
N CYS A 97 6.30 20.94 9.08
CA CYS A 97 6.80 20.68 10.44
C CYS A 97 5.64 20.59 11.44
N GLY A 98 5.68 19.54 12.26
CA GLY A 98 4.64 19.21 13.23
C GLY A 98 3.31 18.83 12.58
N VAL A 99 2.24 18.76 13.37
CA VAL A 99 0.91 18.34 12.89
C VAL A 99 0.21 19.52 12.24
N SER A 100 0.00 20.58 13.02
CA SER A 100 -0.59 21.85 12.62
C SER A 100 0.48 22.93 12.50
N SER A 101 1.51 22.87 13.34
CA SER A 101 2.63 23.83 13.38
C SER A 101 3.87 23.16 14.00
N TYR A 102 5.05 23.76 13.79
CA TYR A 102 6.30 23.34 14.44
C TYR A 102 6.21 23.33 15.97
N GLU A 103 5.32 24.13 16.56
CA GLU A 103 5.10 24.21 18.01
C GLU A 103 4.60 22.90 18.62
N ASP A 104 4.05 21.99 17.81
CA ASP A 104 3.62 20.66 18.26
C ASP A 104 4.78 19.79 18.78
N TRP A 105 6.02 20.19 18.49
CA TRP A 105 7.23 19.55 19.01
C TRP A 105 7.73 20.13 20.33
N TYR A 106 7.17 21.24 20.80
CA TYR A 106 7.64 21.85 22.05
C TYR A 106 7.25 21.02 23.25
N ASP A 107 8.16 20.89 24.21
CA ASP A 107 7.92 20.23 25.50
C ASP A 107 7.42 18.77 25.39
N ILE A 108 7.87 18.04 24.36
CA ILE A 108 7.56 16.62 24.23
C ILE A 108 8.45 15.77 25.16
N GLN A 109 8.04 14.52 25.42
CA GLN A 109 8.77 13.59 26.30
C GLN A 109 10.23 13.35 25.89
N SER A 110 10.56 13.50 24.60
CA SER A 110 11.94 13.34 24.11
C SER A 110 12.87 14.52 24.45
N TRP A 111 12.34 15.70 24.78
CA TRP A 111 13.11 16.88 25.18
C TRP A 111 12.27 17.82 26.08
N PRO A 112 12.00 17.43 27.33
CA PRO A 112 11.14 18.21 28.22
C PRO A 112 11.71 19.61 28.48
N GLY A 113 10.84 20.62 28.48
CA GLY A 113 11.17 22.03 28.70
C GLY A 113 11.94 22.71 27.58
N ARG A 114 12.12 22.05 26.41
CA ARG A 114 12.84 22.59 25.26
C ARG A 114 11.89 22.93 24.11
N ARG A 115 12.25 23.97 23.35
CA ARG A 115 11.56 24.37 22.12
C ARG A 115 12.32 23.88 20.88
N TRP A 116 12.56 22.58 20.85
CA TRP A 116 13.31 21.92 19.77
C TRP A 116 12.37 21.25 18.78
N VAL A 117 12.87 21.06 17.56
CA VAL A 117 12.19 20.31 16.49
C VAL A 117 13.14 19.23 15.93
N PRO A 118 12.63 18.17 15.28
CA PRO A 118 13.45 17.22 14.54
C PRO A 118 14.23 17.91 13.41
N GLU A 119 15.43 17.42 13.08
CA GLU A 119 16.26 17.96 11.99
C GLU A 119 15.56 17.96 10.62
N SER A 120 14.63 17.03 10.39
CA SER A 120 13.79 16.97 9.19
C SER A 120 12.81 18.14 9.04
N CYS A 121 12.53 18.89 10.12
CA CYS A 121 11.77 20.13 10.06
C CYS A 121 12.56 21.31 9.49
N CYS A 122 13.89 21.19 9.39
CA CYS A 122 14.72 22.28 8.92
C CYS A 122 14.63 22.45 7.40
N ARG A 123 14.57 23.71 6.97
CA ARG A 123 14.55 24.04 5.55
C ARG A 123 15.91 23.75 4.92
N THR A 124 15.90 23.12 3.75
CA THR A 124 17.09 22.85 2.93
C THR A 124 17.83 24.13 2.49
N LEU A 125 17.17 25.30 2.56
CA LEU A 125 17.79 26.60 2.25
C LEU A 125 18.89 27.02 3.24
N TYR A 126 19.06 26.31 4.36
CA TYR A 126 20.24 26.49 5.20
C TYR A 126 21.52 25.93 4.56
N ASP A 127 21.41 25.02 3.57
CA ASP A 127 22.59 24.40 2.93
C ASP A 127 23.27 25.30 1.89
N GLN A 128 22.63 26.39 1.42
CA GLN A 128 23.18 27.16 0.29
C GLN A 128 23.37 28.66 0.52
N ARG A 129 22.93 29.31 1.62
CA ARG A 129 23.03 30.78 1.69
C ARG A 129 23.58 31.49 2.93
N GLN A 130 23.77 30.89 4.09
CA GLN A 130 24.48 31.55 5.20
C GLN A 130 25.01 30.41 6.09
N VAL A 131 26.29 30.02 6.04
CA VAL A 131 27.42 30.70 6.68
C VAL A 131 28.69 30.46 5.82
N LEU A 132 28.98 31.37 4.90
CA LEU A 132 30.36 31.71 4.55
C LEU A 132 30.77 32.82 5.52
N THR A 133 30.97 32.50 6.80
CA THR A 133 31.91 33.30 7.59
C THR A 133 33.29 32.91 7.09
N GLU A 134 33.81 33.70 6.15
CA GLU A 134 35.25 33.74 5.93
C GLU A 134 35.91 34.10 7.27
N GLY A 135 36.69 33.18 7.84
CA GLY A 135 37.63 33.54 8.90
C GLY A 135 37.57 32.77 10.22
N SER A 136 37.41 31.44 10.23
CA SER A 136 38.05 30.65 11.30
C SER A 136 38.33 29.23 10.82
N GLY A 137 39.60 28.84 10.83
CA GLY A 137 40.10 27.55 10.35
C GLY A 137 39.85 26.38 11.31
N ASP A 138 38.61 26.20 11.75
CA ASP A 138 38.15 24.98 12.43
C ASP A 138 36.91 24.45 11.71
N GLY A 139 36.83 23.13 11.54
CA GLY A 139 35.92 22.44 10.61
C GLY A 139 34.47 22.97 10.59
N MET A 140 33.89 22.97 9.39
CA MET A 140 32.51 23.35 9.07
C MET A 140 31.49 22.68 10.01
N MET A 141 31.18 23.30 11.15
CA MET A 141 30.11 22.87 12.03
C MET A 141 28.80 23.37 11.45
N ARG A 142 28.00 22.49 10.83
CA ARG A 142 26.61 22.81 10.47
C ARG A 142 25.90 23.19 11.79
N PRO A 143 25.41 24.42 11.95
CA PRO A 143 24.67 24.76 13.15
C PRO A 143 23.41 23.90 13.23
N ASP A 144 23.19 23.36 14.43
CA ASP A 144 22.09 22.47 14.78
C ASP A 144 20.78 23.26 14.69
N CYS A 145 20.11 23.15 13.54
CA CYS A 145 18.92 23.93 13.20
C CYS A 145 17.74 23.52 14.08
N GLY A 146 17.63 22.24 14.44
CA GLY A 146 16.58 21.71 15.31
C GLY A 146 16.65 22.29 16.72
N ARG A 147 17.86 22.66 17.19
CA ARG A 147 18.11 23.25 18.52
C ARG A 147 18.38 24.74 18.52
N SER A 148 18.37 25.39 17.36
CA SER A 148 18.61 26.83 17.22
C SER A 148 17.54 27.72 17.86
N GLU A 149 16.38 27.14 18.21
CA GLU A 149 15.18 27.86 18.71
C GLU A 149 14.74 29.04 17.81
N ASN A 150 15.07 28.96 16.52
CA ASN A 150 14.78 30.01 15.54
C ASN A 150 13.72 29.54 14.52
N PRO A 151 12.45 29.99 14.64
CA PRO A 151 11.35 29.56 13.77
C PRO A 151 11.56 29.85 12.28
N SER A 152 12.42 30.82 11.92
CA SER A 152 12.70 31.14 10.52
C SER A 152 13.43 30.02 9.77
N LEU A 153 14.04 29.08 10.49
CA LEU A 153 14.79 27.96 9.93
C LEU A 153 13.93 26.72 9.67
N TRP A 154 12.67 26.71 10.13
CA TRP A 154 11.80 25.53 10.10
C TRP A 154 10.65 25.71 9.13
N TRP A 155 10.09 24.61 8.62
CA TRP A 155 8.87 24.66 7.80
C TRP A 155 7.71 25.28 8.59
N ASP A 156 6.99 26.21 7.96
CA ASP A 156 5.89 26.97 8.56
C ASP A 156 4.55 26.25 8.47
N LYS A 157 4.42 25.30 7.55
CA LYS A 157 3.19 24.55 7.30
C LYS A 157 3.12 23.32 8.19
N GLY A 158 1.97 23.05 8.78
CA GLY A 158 1.67 21.78 9.44
C GLY A 158 1.55 20.62 8.44
N CYS A 159 2.00 19.43 8.85
CA CYS A 159 1.94 18.24 8.00
C CYS A 159 0.52 17.71 7.79
N ALA A 160 -0.42 17.89 8.72
CA ALA A 160 -1.79 17.40 8.53
C ALA A 160 -2.48 18.06 7.34
N HIS A 161 -2.36 19.39 7.22
CA HIS A 161 -2.91 20.13 6.09
C HIS A 161 -2.17 19.81 4.77
N SER A 162 -0.84 19.77 4.82
CA SER A 162 -0.01 19.47 3.63
C SER A 162 -0.30 18.07 3.09
N LEU A 163 -0.44 17.08 3.98
CA LEU A 163 -0.79 15.71 3.63
C LEU A 163 -2.22 15.62 3.09
N GLN A 164 -3.19 16.31 3.70
CA GLN A 164 -4.56 16.39 3.19
C GLN A 164 -4.62 17.01 1.78
N SER A 165 -3.92 18.12 1.57
CA SER A 165 -3.84 18.79 0.26
C SER A 165 -3.19 17.89 -0.79
N TRP A 166 -2.14 17.17 -0.43
CA TRP A 166 -1.50 16.23 -1.34
C TRP A 166 -2.40 15.05 -1.67
N PHE A 167 -3.01 14.41 -0.66
CA PHE A 167 -3.95 13.30 -0.87
C PHE A 167 -5.09 13.73 -1.80
N THR A 168 -5.74 14.86 -1.50
CA THR A 168 -6.86 15.35 -2.31
C THR A 168 -6.47 15.67 -3.75
N GLY A 169 -5.24 16.14 -3.98
CA GLY A 169 -4.70 16.33 -5.33
C GLY A 169 -4.45 15.03 -6.08
N GLN A 170 -3.96 13.99 -5.39
CA GLN A 170 -3.61 12.70 -5.98
C GLN A 170 -4.78 11.70 -6.05
N LEU A 171 -5.93 12.00 -5.44
CA LEU A 171 -7.11 11.12 -5.44
C LEU A 171 -7.54 10.71 -6.86
N ASN A 172 -7.37 11.58 -7.86
CA ASN A 172 -7.70 11.25 -9.24
C ASN A 172 -6.80 10.14 -9.81
N VAL A 173 -5.50 10.19 -9.52
CA VAL A 173 -4.53 9.17 -9.97
C VAL A 173 -4.80 7.86 -9.25
N VAL A 174 -4.97 7.90 -7.93
CA VAL A 174 -5.27 6.70 -7.12
C VAL A 174 -6.60 6.07 -7.55
N GLY A 175 -7.63 6.89 -7.80
CA GLY A 175 -8.93 6.42 -8.29
C GLY A 175 -8.83 5.77 -9.67
N ALA A 176 -8.04 6.33 -10.58
CA ALA A 176 -7.82 5.75 -11.91
C ALA A 176 -7.08 4.41 -11.84
N VAL A 177 -6.05 4.31 -10.99
CA VAL A 177 -5.31 3.05 -10.77
C VAL A 177 -6.23 2.00 -10.15
N GLY A 178 -7.01 2.35 -9.13
CA GLY A 178 -8.01 1.45 -8.53
C GLY A 178 -9.01 0.95 -9.57
N LEU A 179 -9.63 1.85 -10.32
CA LEU A 179 -10.57 1.45 -11.38
C LEU A 179 -9.96 0.47 -12.39
N GLY A 180 -8.69 0.67 -12.76
CA GLY A 180 -7.95 -0.26 -13.60
C GLY A 180 -7.76 -1.64 -12.97
N ILE A 181 -7.44 -1.70 -11.68
CA ILE A 181 -7.32 -2.96 -10.92
C ILE A 181 -8.67 -3.69 -10.87
N ALA A 182 -9.74 -3.00 -10.51
CA ALA A 182 -11.10 -3.55 -10.49
C ALA A 182 -11.51 -4.13 -11.86
N PHE A 183 -11.14 -3.46 -12.96
CA PHE A 183 -11.39 -3.96 -14.32
C PHE A 183 -10.62 -5.26 -14.58
N VAL A 184 -9.33 -5.32 -14.27
CA VAL A 184 -8.53 -6.56 -14.44
C VAL A 184 -9.08 -7.71 -13.60
N GLN A 185 -9.52 -7.44 -12.36
CA GLN A 185 -10.16 -8.45 -11.51
C GLN A 185 -11.45 -8.99 -12.15
N LEU A 186 -12.28 -8.13 -12.74
CA LEU A 186 -13.49 -8.55 -13.44
C LEU A 186 -13.19 -9.52 -14.59
N PHE A 187 -12.16 -9.24 -15.40
CA PHE A 187 -11.68 -10.19 -16.43
C PHE A 187 -11.18 -11.49 -15.81
N GLY A 188 -10.46 -11.43 -14.69
CA GLY A 188 -10.03 -12.60 -13.92
C GLY A 188 -11.20 -13.49 -13.47
N LEU A 189 -12.30 -12.89 -13.00
CA LEU A 189 -13.50 -13.61 -12.58
C LEU A 189 -14.22 -14.25 -13.77
N ILE A 190 -14.39 -13.53 -14.87
CA ILE A 190 -15.03 -14.04 -16.10
C ILE A 190 -14.23 -15.22 -16.66
N THR A 191 -12.91 -15.05 -16.82
CA THR A 191 -12.03 -16.12 -17.33
C THR A 191 -12.00 -17.34 -16.42
N SER A 192 -11.98 -17.14 -15.09
CA SER A 192 -12.08 -18.24 -14.13
C SER A 192 -13.40 -18.99 -14.27
N MET A 193 -14.52 -18.30 -14.47
CA MET A 193 -15.83 -18.95 -14.67
C MET A 193 -15.89 -19.73 -15.99
N LEU A 194 -15.38 -19.15 -17.08
CA LEU A 194 -15.30 -19.84 -18.37
C LEU A 194 -14.44 -21.11 -18.27
N LEU A 195 -13.26 -21.01 -17.67
CA LEU A 195 -12.37 -22.15 -17.44
C LEU A 195 -13.05 -23.21 -16.55
N PHE A 196 -13.73 -22.81 -15.48
CA PHE A 196 -14.46 -23.75 -14.62
C PHE A 196 -15.52 -24.53 -15.42
N CYS A 197 -16.29 -23.84 -16.27
CA CYS A 197 -17.28 -24.45 -17.16
C CYS A 197 -16.61 -25.40 -18.17
N THR A 198 -15.52 -25.00 -18.82
CA THR A 198 -14.78 -25.85 -19.78
C THR A 198 -14.22 -27.10 -19.11
N VAL A 199 -13.65 -26.99 -17.91
CA VAL A 199 -13.14 -28.13 -17.13
C VAL A 199 -14.28 -29.06 -16.69
N LYS A 200 -15.44 -28.50 -16.33
CA LYS A 200 -16.63 -29.29 -16.01
C LYS A 200 -17.10 -30.08 -17.23
N HIS A 201 -17.19 -29.45 -18.39
CA HIS A 201 -17.61 -30.07 -19.64
C HIS A 201 -16.63 -31.15 -20.12
N LYS A 202 -15.31 -30.88 -20.11
CA LYS A 202 -14.28 -31.85 -20.52
C LYS A 202 -14.36 -33.14 -19.70
N ARG A 203 -14.42 -33.06 -18.37
CA ARG A 203 -14.57 -34.26 -17.52
C ARG A 203 -15.89 -35.00 -17.78
N ALA A 204 -17.00 -34.29 -17.97
CA ALA A 204 -18.28 -34.94 -18.28
C ALA A 204 -18.24 -35.69 -19.62
N SER A 205 -17.59 -35.13 -20.64
CA SER A 205 -17.38 -35.79 -21.93
C SER A 205 -16.46 -37.02 -21.82
N ASP A 206 -15.38 -36.94 -21.05
CA ASP A 206 -14.47 -38.07 -20.81
C ASP A 206 -15.18 -39.21 -20.06
N THR A 207 -16.00 -38.88 -19.05
CA THR A 207 -16.84 -39.88 -18.35
C THR A 207 -17.87 -40.51 -19.28
N TYR A 208 -18.52 -39.73 -20.15
CA TYR A 208 -19.46 -40.27 -21.14
C TYR A 208 -18.78 -41.27 -22.10
N LYS A 209 -17.58 -40.96 -22.61
CA LYS A 209 -16.79 -41.89 -23.45
C LYS A 209 -16.40 -43.18 -22.73
N SER A 210 -16.19 -43.13 -21.41
CA SER A 210 -15.90 -44.34 -20.63
C SER A 210 -17.12 -45.23 -20.39
N TYR A 211 -18.33 -44.68 -20.43
CA TYR A 211 -19.58 -45.41 -20.21
C TYR A 211 -20.22 -45.90 -21.52
N SER A 212 -19.88 -45.33 -22.67
CA SER A 212 -20.36 -45.87 -23.95
C SER A 212 -19.86 -47.31 -24.12
N PRO A 213 -20.75 -48.32 -24.14
CA PRO A 213 -20.33 -49.68 -24.45
C PRO A 213 -19.76 -49.63 -25.86
N SER A 214 -18.53 -50.12 -26.04
CA SER A 214 -18.04 -50.49 -27.36
C SER A 214 -19.04 -51.47 -27.94
N ILE A 215 -19.90 -51.01 -28.85
CA ILE A 215 -20.66 -51.91 -29.72
C ILE A 215 -19.58 -52.57 -30.57
N ASP A 216 -19.20 -53.78 -30.15
CA ASP A 216 -18.28 -54.61 -30.88
C ASP A 216 -18.90 -54.88 -32.27
N PRO A 217 -18.22 -54.58 -33.38
CA PRO A 217 -18.76 -54.85 -34.72
C PRO A 217 -19.04 -56.34 -34.96
N GLN A 218 -18.51 -57.23 -34.12
CA GLN A 218 -18.65 -58.67 -34.26
C GLN A 218 -20.04 -59.24 -33.89
N THR A 219 -20.92 -58.50 -33.22
CA THR A 219 -22.25 -59.05 -32.84
C THR A 219 -23.33 -58.88 -33.91
N ARG A 220 -23.00 -58.33 -35.10
CA ARG A 220 -23.97 -58.15 -36.20
C ARG A 220 -23.93 -59.28 -37.25
N THR A 221 -22.96 -60.18 -37.22
CA THR A 221 -22.79 -61.21 -38.27
C THR A 221 -23.28 -62.60 -37.88
N SER A 222 -23.86 -62.83 -36.69
CA SER A 222 -24.33 -64.16 -36.27
C SER A 222 -25.85 -64.28 -36.08
N SER A 223 -26.66 -63.38 -36.64
CA SER A 223 -28.14 -63.48 -36.58
C SER A 223 -28.81 -63.73 -37.94
N TRP A 224 -28.07 -64.21 -38.94
CA TRP A 224 -28.60 -64.53 -40.28
C TRP A 224 -28.23 -65.93 -40.77
N GLU A 225 -27.69 -66.79 -39.92
CA GLU A 225 -27.48 -68.22 -40.20
C GLU A 225 -28.03 -69.00 -39.00
N ASP A 226 -29.01 -69.87 -39.31
CA ASP A 226 -29.80 -70.80 -38.46
C ASP A 226 -31.20 -70.33 -38.00
#